data_AF-A0A847UL67-F1
#
_entry.id   AF-A0A847UL67-F1
#
_cell.length_a   1.000
_cell.length_b   1.000
_cell.length_c   1.000
_cell.angle_alpha   90.00
_cell.angle_beta   90.00
_cell.angle_gamma   90.00
#
_symmetry.space_group_name_H-M   'P 1'
#
loop_
_entity.id
_entity.type
_entity.pdbx_description
1 polymer ?
#
loop_
_entity_poly.entity_id
_entity_poly.type
_entity_poly.pdbx_seq_one_letter_code
_entity_poly.pdbx_strand_id
1 'polypeptide(L)'
;MTHVWSVSDEKVLEAVQMALDNDDCLAFGGGVRPKHVAMHCELQPGSLRDRLLALTADGHLVKVWGVDVDQPGYPARRGYLPAGHPDATPPYTLSV
;
A
#
# COMPACT_ATOMS: atom_id res chain seq x y z
N MET A 1 3.29 16.42 -14.67
CA MET A 1 3.55 15.47 -13.57
C MET A 1 2.84 16.01 -12.34
N THR A 2 1.91 15.23 -11.79
CA THR A 2 1.01 15.68 -10.71
C THR A 2 1.76 15.71 -9.38
N HIS A 3 1.49 16.71 -8.54
CA HIS A 3 2.08 16.77 -7.21
C HIS A 3 1.34 15.79 -6.28
N VAL A 4 2.05 15.06 -5.42
CA VAL A 4 1.41 14.02 -4.57
C VAL A 4 0.31 14.60 -3.67
N TRP A 5 0.52 15.80 -3.14
CA TRP A 5 -0.44 16.47 -2.25
C TRP A 5 -1.59 17.17 -2.99
N SER A 6 -1.57 17.22 -4.33
CA SER A 6 -2.74 17.68 -5.10
C SER A 6 -3.72 16.55 -5.42
N VAL A 7 -3.39 15.30 -5.07
CA VAL A 7 -4.29 14.15 -5.22
C VAL A 7 -5.08 13.97 -3.92
N SER A 8 -6.41 13.91 -4.03
CA SER A 8 -7.29 13.67 -2.87
C SER A 8 -7.01 12.32 -2.24
N ASP A 9 -7.27 12.20 -0.95
CA ASP A 9 -7.14 10.93 -0.21
C ASP A 9 -7.99 9.83 -0.85
N GLU A 10 -9.22 10.16 -1.25
CA GLU A 10 -10.13 9.26 -1.97
C GLU A 10 -9.48 8.66 -3.21
N LYS A 11 -8.83 9.48 -4.06
CA LYS A 11 -8.16 8.98 -5.26
C LYS A 11 -6.98 8.07 -4.96
N VAL A 12 -6.25 8.32 -3.86
CA VAL A 12 -5.16 7.45 -3.44
C VAL A 12 -5.70 6.12 -2.93
N LEU A 13 -6.82 6.14 -2.19
CA LEU A 13 -7.48 4.93 -1.71
C LEU A 13 -8.10 4.11 -2.85
N GLU A 14 -8.73 4.77 -3.83
CA GLU A 14 -9.20 4.12 -5.07
C GLU A 14 -8.03 3.48 -5.82
N ALA A 15 -6.90 4.18 -5.95
CA ALA A 15 -5.70 3.62 -6.59
C ALA A 15 -5.12 2.41 -5.83
N VAL A 16 -5.23 2.39 -4.49
CA VAL A 16 -4.89 1.22 -3.69
C VAL A 16 -5.83 0.05 -4.00
N GLN A 17 -7.14 0.30 -4.06
CA GLN A 17 -8.10 -0.75 -4.40
C GLN A 17 -7.91 -1.28 -5.82
N MET A 18 -7.71 -0.41 -6.81
CA MET A 18 -7.44 -0.81 -8.19
C MET A 18 -6.17 -1.66 -8.31
N ALA A 19 -5.11 -1.32 -7.57
CA ALA A 19 -3.91 -2.14 -7.53
C ALA A 19 -4.18 -3.52 -6.89
N LEU A 20 -5.05 -3.61 -5.88
CA LEU A 20 -5.45 -4.92 -5.34
C LEU A 20 -6.26 -5.73 -6.37
N ASP A 21 -7.20 -5.09 -7.05
CA ASP A 21 -8.06 -5.74 -8.04
C ASP A 21 -7.27 -6.26 -9.25
N ASN A 22 -6.11 -5.64 -9.53
CA ASN A 22 -5.17 -6.07 -10.58
C ASN A 22 -4.13 -7.10 -10.10
N ASP A 23 -4.23 -7.61 -8.87
CA ASP A 23 -3.25 -8.52 -8.24
C ASP A 23 -1.84 -7.91 -8.13
N ASP A 24 -1.75 -6.58 -8.08
CA ASP A 24 -0.52 -5.79 -8.02
C ASP A 24 0.02 -5.68 -6.57
N CYS A 25 -0.07 -6.78 -5.82
CA CYS A 25 0.26 -6.88 -4.41
C CYS A 25 1.50 -7.75 -4.14
N LEU A 26 1.98 -7.71 -2.90
CA LEU A 26 3.04 -8.61 -2.43
C LEU A 26 2.44 -9.97 -2.07
N ALA A 27 3.19 -11.05 -2.26
CA ALA A 27 2.72 -12.38 -1.91
C ALA A 27 2.58 -12.58 -0.39
N PHE A 28 1.83 -13.62 0.01
CA PHE A 28 1.57 -14.05 1.39
C PHE A 28 0.80 -13.03 2.23
N GLY A 29 -0.32 -12.51 1.71
CA GLY A 29 -1.12 -11.49 2.41
C GLY A 29 -0.45 -10.11 2.42
N GLY A 30 0.53 -9.90 1.54
CA GLY A 30 1.22 -8.64 1.40
C GLY A 30 0.36 -7.61 0.66
N GLY A 31 0.45 -6.35 1.09
CA GLY A 31 -0.32 -5.27 0.49
C GLY A 31 0.26 -4.74 -0.82
N VAL A 32 -0.39 -3.72 -1.38
CA VAL A 32 0.05 -3.08 -2.62
C VAL A 32 1.37 -2.34 -2.45
N ARG A 33 2.17 -2.35 -3.51
CA ARG A 33 3.45 -1.63 -3.56
C ARG A 33 3.20 -0.15 -3.89
N PRO A 34 3.90 0.80 -3.26
CA PRO A 34 3.76 2.23 -3.57
C PRO A 34 3.93 2.59 -5.05
N LYS A 35 4.76 1.83 -5.78
CA LYS A 35 4.96 2.04 -7.22
C LYS A 35 3.68 1.85 -8.05
N HIS A 36 2.82 0.89 -7.68
CA HIS A 36 1.60 0.58 -8.44
C HIS A 36 0.50 1.60 -8.15
N VAL A 37 0.35 1.99 -6.88
CA VAL A 37 -0.54 3.09 -6.50
C VAL A 37 -0.12 4.38 -7.20
N ALA A 38 1.18 4.66 -7.30
CA ALA A 38 1.68 5.83 -8.01
C ALA A 38 1.37 5.80 -9.51
N MET A 39 1.41 4.62 -10.16
CA MET A 39 1.00 4.46 -11.56
C MET A 39 -0.47 4.82 -11.77
N HIS A 40 -1.37 4.34 -10.91
CA HIS A 40 -2.80 4.67 -10.97
C HIS A 40 -3.11 6.15 -10.69
N CYS A 41 -2.25 6.85 -9.95
CA CYS A 41 -2.39 8.29 -9.69
C CYS A 41 -1.58 9.20 -10.65
N GLU A 42 -0.89 8.64 -11.64
CA GLU A 42 0.03 9.38 -12.52
C GLU A 42 1.13 10.17 -11.76
N LEU A 43 1.60 9.60 -10.65
CA LEU A 43 2.59 10.18 -9.75
C LEU A 43 3.98 9.56 -9.94
N GLN A 44 5.02 10.30 -9.51
CA GLN A 44 6.34 9.70 -9.36
C GLN A 44 6.35 8.68 -8.21
N PRO A 45 6.90 7.46 -8.40
CA PRO A 45 6.89 6.43 -7.36
C PRO A 45 7.51 6.86 -6.01
N GLY A 46 8.53 7.73 -6.06
CA GLY A 46 9.22 8.21 -4.86
C GLY A 46 8.41 9.17 -4.00
N SER A 47 7.45 9.91 -4.57
CA SER A 47 6.71 10.95 -3.85
C SER A 47 5.51 10.41 -3.06
N LEU A 48 5.04 9.19 -3.37
CA LEU A 48 3.85 8.61 -2.76
C LEU A 48 4.07 8.07 -1.34
N ARG A 49 5.33 7.79 -0.96
CA ARG A 49 5.65 7.12 0.30
C ARG A 49 5.15 7.89 1.52
N ASP A 50 5.37 9.20 1.57
CA ASP A 50 4.95 10.02 2.70
C ASP A 50 3.43 10.13 2.77
N ARG A 51 2.74 10.13 1.62
CA ARG A 51 1.28 10.17 1.53
C ARG A 51 0.64 8.88 2.06
N LEU A 52 1.17 7.72 1.71
CA LEU A 52 0.70 6.43 2.24
C LEU A 52 0.96 6.29 3.74
N LEU A 53 2.08 6.84 4.23
CA LEU A 53 2.38 6.89 5.67
C LEU A 53 1.38 7.78 6.43
N ALA A 54 1.03 8.94 5.89
CA ALA A 54 -0.02 9.81 6.45
C ALA A 54 -1.37 9.08 6.53
N LEU A 55 -1.82 8.48 5.42
CA LEU A 55 -3.05 7.68 5.38
C LEU A 55 -3.05 6.47 6.33
N THR A 56 -1.87 5.91 6.60
CA THR A 56 -1.73 4.86 7.62
C THR A 56 -1.90 5.41 9.03
N ALA A 57 -1.31 6.58 9.32
CA ALA A 57 -1.43 7.24 10.61
C ALA A 57 -2.86 7.71 10.89
N ASP A 58 -3.58 8.14 9.85
CA ASP A 58 -4.99 8.54 9.91
C ASP A 58 -5.96 7.33 9.99
N GLY A 59 -5.44 6.10 9.90
CA GLY A 59 -6.22 4.87 10.04
C GLY A 59 -6.98 4.45 8.78
N HIS A 60 -6.70 5.04 7.63
CA HIS A 60 -7.30 4.63 6.34
C HIS A 60 -6.59 3.43 5.72
N LEU A 61 -5.28 3.28 5.98
CA LEU A 61 -4.47 2.18 5.49
C LEU A 61 -3.80 1.42 6.63
N VAL A 62 -3.48 0.15 6.39
CA VAL A 62 -2.66 -0.68 7.27
C VAL A 62 -1.40 -1.07 6.52
N LYS A 63 -0.25 -0.87 7.16
CA LYS A 63 1.03 -1.32 6.67
C LYS A 63 1.22 -2.79 7.01
N VAL A 64 1.35 -3.63 5.99
CA VAL A 64 1.58 -5.07 6.10
C VAL A 64 2.92 -5.46 5.49
N TRP A 65 3.40 -6.66 5.82
CA TRP A 65 4.62 -7.22 5.25
C TRP A 65 4.26 -8.36 4.29
N GLY A 66 4.93 -8.42 3.14
CA GLY A 66 4.77 -9.51 2.19
C GLY A 66 6.03 -9.78 1.40
N VAL A 67 6.02 -10.80 0.56
CA VAL A 67 7.19 -11.20 -0.24
C VAL A 67 7.07 -10.66 -1.65
N ASP A 68 8.15 -10.08 -2.17
CA ASP A 68 8.22 -9.61 -3.55
C ASP A 68 8.68 -10.78 -4.44
N VAL A 69 7.73 -11.44 -5.09
CA VAL A 69 8.00 -12.61 -5.96
C VAL A 69 8.74 -12.21 -7.24
N ASP A 70 8.63 -10.95 -7.67
CA ASP A 70 9.36 -10.42 -8.83
C ASP A 70 10.84 -10.19 -8.53
N GLN A 71 11.22 -10.14 -7.25
CA GLN A 71 12.60 -9.95 -6.79
C GLN A 71 12.98 -11.02 -5.77
N PRO A 72 13.15 -12.28 -6.23
CA PRO A 72 13.52 -13.38 -5.37
C PRO A 72 14.84 -13.09 -4.64
N GLY A 73 14.88 -13.37 -3.34
CA GLY A 73 16.05 -13.16 -2.48
C GLY A 73 16.04 -11.86 -1.67
N TYR A 74 15.07 -10.96 -1.87
CA TYR A 74 14.90 -9.79 -1.01
C TYR A 74 14.02 -10.10 0.21
N PRO A 75 14.34 -9.54 1.40
CA PRO A 75 13.52 -9.71 2.60
C PRO A 75 12.11 -9.14 2.36
N ALA A 76 11.18 -9.51 3.27
CA ALA A 76 9.80 -9.02 3.25
C ALA A 76 9.74 -7.50 3.01
N ARG A 77 8.87 -7.08 2.10
CA ARG A 77 8.64 -5.68 1.73
C ARG A 77 7.37 -5.14 2.38
N ARG A 78 7.33 -3.83 2.54
CA ARG A 78 6.17 -3.11 3.05
C ARG A 78 5.15 -2.96 1.92
N GLY A 79 3.96 -3.48 2.15
CA GLY A 79 2.77 -3.21 1.36
C GLY A 79 1.74 -2.43 2.19
N TYR A 80 0.71 -1.94 1.51
CA TYR A 80 -0.39 -1.21 2.13
C TYR A 80 -1.71 -1.90 1.77
N LEU A 81 -2.62 -2.00 2.73
CA LEU A 81 -3.98 -2.49 2.53
C LEU A 81 -4.98 -1.46 3.07
N PRO A 82 -6.21 -1.40 2.55
CA PRO A 82 -7.29 -0.66 3.18
C PRO A 82 -7.49 -1.11 4.63
N ALA A 83 -7.78 -0.16 5.53
CA ALA A 83 -8.18 -0.49 6.88
C ALA A 83 -9.49 -1.31 6.86
N GLY A 84 -9.47 -2.48 7.48
CA GLY A 84 -10.59 -3.44 7.43
C GLY A 84 -10.48 -4.51 6.36
N HIS A 85 -9.43 -4.51 5.51
CA HIS A 85 -9.14 -5.63 4.64
C HIS A 85 -8.94 -6.91 5.48
N PRO A 86 -9.43 -8.09 5.07
CA PRO A 86 -9.31 -9.33 5.87
C PRO A 86 -7.86 -9.67 6.23
N ASP A 87 -6.92 -9.38 5.32
CA ASP A 87 -5.49 -9.58 5.53
C ASP A 87 -4.77 -8.40 6.20
N ALA A 88 -5.47 -7.30 6.51
CA ALA A 88 -4.92 -6.18 7.26
C ALA A 88 -4.80 -6.55 8.74
N THR A 89 -3.87 -7.46 9.04
CA THR A 89 -3.52 -7.82 10.41
C THR A 89 -2.75 -6.66 11.04
N PRO A 90 -3.23 -6.10 12.16
CA PRO A 90 -2.48 -5.09 12.90
C PRO A 90 -1.11 -5.66 13.27
N PRO A 91 -0.03 -4.86 13.25
CA PRO A 91 1.32 -5.39 13.44
C PRO A 91 1.55 -6.12 14.78
N TYR A 92 0.67 -6.01 15.77
CA TYR A 92 0.64 -6.89 16.94
C TYR A 92 -0.78 -7.00 17.51
N THR A 93 -1.47 -8.11 17.26
CA THR A 93 -2.49 -8.62 18.17
C THR A 93 -2.02 -9.99 18.67
N LEU A 94 -0.95 -9.98 19.47
CA LEU A 94 -0.73 -11.10 20.37
C LEU A 94 -1.87 -11.04 21.38
N SER A 95 -2.81 -11.98 21.25
CA SER A 95 -3.83 -12.19 22.28
C SER A 95 -3.10 -12.55 23.56
N VAL A 96 -3.24 -11.72 24.59
CA VAL A 96 -2.76 -11.99 25.95
C VAL A 96 -3.68 -12.99 26.62
#